data_AF-A0A9W9G5F1-F1
#
_entry.id   AF-A0A9W9G5F1-F1
#
_cell.length_a   1.000
_cell.length_b   1.000
_cell.length_c   1.000
_cell.angle_alpha   90.00
_cell.angle_beta   90.00
_cell.angle_gamma   90.00
#
_symmetry.space_group_name_H-M   'P 1'
#
loop_
_entity.id
_entity.type
_entity.pdbx_description
1 polymer ?
#
loop_
_entity_poly.entity_id
_entity_poly.type
_entity_poly.pdbx_seq_one_letter_code
_entity_poly.pdbx_strand_id
1 'polypeptide(L)' 'MTQNISTSPKIKTRFFIFSDTHGLHNSTRFVSDQYADVAIHCGDLTAESKIDEYRASIRFLKP' A
#
# COMPACT_ATOMS: atom_id res chain seq x y z
N MET A 1 15.75 -35.63 27.16
CA MET A 1 16.01 -34.73 26.02
C MET A 1 14.90 -33.69 26.00
N THR A 2 15.17 -32.48 26.50
CA THR A 2 14.22 -31.35 26.46
C THR A 2 14.53 -30.48 25.24
N GLN A 3 13.60 -30.40 24.30
CA GLN A 3 13.69 -29.54 23.12
C GLN A 3 13.47 -28.08 23.56
N ASN A 4 14.48 -27.23 23.38
CA ASN A 4 14.34 -25.77 23.56
C ASN A 4 13.54 -25.22 22.38
N ILE A 5 12.24 -24.96 22.58
CA ILE A 5 11.40 -24.31 21.58
C ILE A 5 11.79 -22.82 21.53
N SER A 6 12.56 -22.44 20.52
CA SER A 6 12.78 -21.04 20.17
C SER A 6 11.47 -20.46 19.63
N THR A 7 10.79 -19.64 20.43
CA THR A 7 9.63 -18.88 20.00
C THR A 7 10.12 -17.62 19.30
N SER A 8 10.19 -17.66 17.97
CA SER A 8 10.48 -16.45 17.20
C SER A 8 9.42 -15.38 17.52
N PRO A 9 9.82 -14.10 17.72
CA PRO A 9 8.87 -13.03 17.96
C PRO A 9 7.91 -12.91 16.77
N LYS A 10 6.61 -13.01 17.02
CA LYS A 10 5.59 -12.73 16.00
C LYS A 10 5.45 -11.22 15.86
N ILE A 11 6.05 -10.66 14.81
CA ILE A 11 5.88 -9.25 14.45
C ILE A 11 4.49 -9.08 13.83
N LYS A 12 3.65 -8.22 14.42
CA LYS A 12 2.37 -7.86 13.82
C LYS A 12 2.65 -6.90 12.66
N THR A 13 2.14 -7.23 11.47
CA THR A 13 2.23 -6.39 10.27
C THR A 13 0.84 -6.03 9.79
N ARG A 14 0.60 -4.75 9.56
CA ARG A 14 -0.65 -4.20 9.04
C ARG A 14 -0.49 -3.86 7.56
N PHE A 15 -1.32 -4.51 6.75
CA PHE A 15 -1.37 -4.28 5.31
C PHE A 15 -2.52 -3.32 4.96
N PHE A 16 -2.24 -2.34 4.11
CA PHE A 16 -3.24 -1.53 3.43
C PHE A 16 -3.36 -2.02 1.99
N ILE A 17 -4.49 -2.61 1.63
CA ILE A 17 -4.73 -3.22 0.32
C ILE A 17 -5.79 -2.40 -0.41
N PHE A 18 -5.49 -1.97 -1.63
CA PHE A 18 -6.35 -1.14 -2.47
C PHE A 18 -6.08 -1.41 -3.95
N SER A 19 -6.97 -1.00 -4.84
CA SER A 19 -6.92 -1.33 -6.27
C SER A 19 -7.66 -0.27 -7.09
N ASP A 20 -7.55 -0.36 -8.41
CA ASP A 20 -8.43 0.33 -9.38
C ASP A 20 -8.50 1.83 -9.15
N THR A 21 -7.32 2.43 -8.91
CA THR A 21 -7.20 3.86 -8.60
C THR A 21 -7.25 4.73 -9.83
N HIS A 22 -6.96 4.19 -11.02
CA HIS A 22 -7.04 4.89 -12.31
C HIS A 22 -6.41 6.31 -12.31
N GLY A 23 -5.25 6.48 -11.66
CA GLY A 23 -4.57 7.78 -11.58
C GLY A 23 -5.29 8.83 -10.71
N LEU A 24 -6.09 8.40 -9.73
CA LEU A 24 -6.91 9.24 -8.85
C LEU A 24 -6.14 10.52 -8.43
N HIS A 25 -6.64 11.66 -8.91
CA HIS A 25 -6.00 12.97 -8.73
C HIS A 25 -6.45 13.70 -7.46
N ASN A 26 -7.60 13.31 -6.90
CA ASN A 26 -8.25 14.01 -5.80
C ASN A 26 -8.19 13.20 -4.52
N SER A 27 -7.56 13.83 -3.52
CA SER A 27 -7.49 13.50 -2.10
C SER A 27 -8.62 12.59 -1.60
N THR A 28 -8.47 11.28 -1.77
CA THR A 28 -9.18 10.32 -0.94
C THR A 28 -8.47 10.32 0.41
N ARG A 29 -8.92 11.22 1.27
CA ARG A 29 -8.66 11.29 2.72
C ARG A 29 -8.66 9.90 3.41
N PHE A 30 -9.33 8.93 2.78
CA PHE A 30 -9.34 7.51 3.13
C PHE A 30 -7.98 6.80 3.12
N VAL A 31 -7.03 7.18 2.25
CA VAL A 31 -5.72 6.51 2.15
C VAL A 31 -4.69 7.16 3.06
N SER A 32 -4.72 8.49 3.19
CA SER A 32 -3.75 9.26 3.99
C SER A 32 -3.89 9.05 5.50
N ASP A 33 -5.07 8.67 5.98
CA ASP A 33 -5.39 8.68 7.41
C ASP A 33 -5.20 7.30 8.08
N GLN A 34 -4.85 6.27 7.31
CA GLN A 34 -4.68 4.90 7.81
C GLN A 34 -3.20 4.56 7.96
N TYR A 35 -2.74 4.38 9.20
CA TYR A 35 -1.42 3.78 9.45
C TYR A 35 -1.39 2.36 8.89
N ALA A 36 -0.36 2.04 8.11
CA ALA A 36 -0.04 0.69 7.67
C ALA A 36 1.47 0.52 7.57
N ASP A 37 1.96 -0.71 7.80
CA ASP A 37 3.38 -1.04 7.66
C ASP A 37 3.73 -1.32 6.20
N VAL A 38 2.76 -1.85 5.43
CA VAL A 38 2.92 -2.20 4.01
C VAL A 38 1.66 -1.80 3.26
N ALA A 39 1.84 -1.11 2.13
CA ALA A 39 0.78 -0.84 1.17
C ALA A 39 0.90 -1.80 -0.03
N ILE A 40 -0.22 -2.41 -0.45
CA ILE A 40 -0.30 -3.30 -1.62
C ILE A 40 -1.37 -2.72 -2.55
N HIS A 41 -0.96 -2.33 -3.75
CA HIS A 41 -1.87 -1.94 -4.83
C HIS A 41 -2.09 -3.11 -5.79
N CYS A 42 -3.34 -3.43 -6.11
CA CYS A 42 -3.70 -4.69 -6.76
C CYS A 42 -4.04 -4.61 -8.26
N GLY A 43 -3.82 -3.47 -8.93
CA GLY A 43 -4.09 -3.34 -10.37
C GLY A 43 -4.74 -2.01 -10.73
N ASP A 44 -4.70 -1.66 -12.03
CA ASP A 44 -5.30 -0.45 -12.57
C ASP A 44 -4.84 0.84 -11.88
N LEU A 45 -3.50 0.96 -11.78
CA LEU A 45 -2.85 2.13 -11.18
C LEU A 45 -3.14 3.40 -11.98
N THR A 46 -3.18 3.26 -13.30
CA THR A 46 -3.37 4.30 -14.30
C THR A 46 -4.54 3.94 -15.22
N ALA A 47 -5.23 4.92 -15.79
CA ALA A 47 -6.30 4.64 -16.75
C ALA A 47 -5.76 4.31 -18.15
N GLU A 48 -4.73 5.05 -18.59
CA GLU A 48 -4.22 4.99 -19.97
C GLU A 48 -2.69 4.81 -20.05
N SER A 49 -2.01 4.63 -18.91
CA SER A 49 -0.54 4.50 -18.82
C SER A 49 0.21 5.74 -19.34
N LYS A 50 -0.38 6.92 -19.18
CA LYS A 50 0.26 8.19 -19.58
C LYS A 50 1.24 8.66 -18.50
N ILE A 51 2.30 9.39 -18.92
CA ILE A 51 3.35 9.87 -18.01
C ILE A 51 2.78 10.71 -16.86
N ASP A 52 1.74 11.50 -17.12
CA ASP A 52 1.12 12.34 -16.11
C ASP A 52 0.32 11.54 -15.07
N GLU A 53 -0.25 10.40 -15.47
CA GLU A 53 -0.93 9.47 -14.57
C GLU A 53 0.06 8.74 -13.65
N TYR A 54 1.24 8.38 -14.17
CA TYR A 54 2.31 7.85 -13.33
C TYR A 54 2.81 8.89 -12.33
N ARG A 55 3.01 10.15 -12.78
CA ARG A 55 3.40 11.25 -11.88
C ARG A 55 2.35 11.50 -10.80
N ALA A 56 1.06 11.42 -11.14
CA ALA A 56 -0.05 11.53 -10.19
C ALA A 56 -0.05 10.38 -9.18
N SER A 57 0.08 9.15 -9.66
CA SER A 57 0.16 7.94 -8.83
C SER A 57 1.34 8.00 -7.84
N ILE A 58 2.51 8.44 -8.29
CA ILE A 58 3.67 8.64 -7.41
C ILE A 58 3.39 9.70 -6.33
N ARG A 59 2.73 10.81 -6.67
CA ARG A 59 2.35 11.83 -5.66
C ARG A 59 1.35 11.29 -4.66
N PHE A 60 0.40 10.46 -5.11
CA PHE A 60 -0.60 9.83 -4.27
C PHE A 60 0.00 8.79 -3.29
N LEU A 61 1.00 8.03 -3.73
CA LEU A 61 1.66 6.99 -2.93
C LEU A 61 2.82 7.50 -2.04
N LYS A 62 3.21 8.76 -2.20
CA LYS A 62 4.28 9.34 -1.39
C LYS A 62 3.78 9.59 0.05
N PRO A 63 4.62 9.33 1.07
CA PRO A 63 4.33 9.68 2.46
C PRO A 63 4.10 11.17 2.66
#